data_AF-A0A6C1BUU7-F1
#
_entry.id   AF-A0A6C1BUU7-F1
#
_cell.length_a   1.000
_cell.length_b   1.000
_cell.length_c   1.000
_cell.angle_alpha   90.00
_cell.angle_beta   90.00
_cell.angle_gamma   90.00
#
_symmetry.space_group_name_H-M   'P 1'
#
loop_
_entity.id
_entity.type
_entity.pdbx_description
1 polymer ?
#
loop_
_entity_poly.entity_id
_entity_poly.type
_entity_poly.pdbx_seq_one_letter_code
_entity_poly.pdbx_strand_id
1 'polypeptide(L)'
;MGDFTKAGLDKGDLQKELEHVLISAKMLYRTYLAGIEDLTEEELSYDLIEYKDQLERVIIPLVKRAEAEGDVKLVDMAYEIRYTYEKLLELIQQKLKTS
;
A
#
# COMPACT_ATOMS: atom_id res chain seq x y z
N MET A 1 -32.60 -16.48 -11.99
CA MET A 1 -32.07 -15.44 -12.89
C MET A 1 -30.98 -14.73 -12.09
N GLY A 2 -29.72 -15.07 -12.35
CA GLY A 2 -28.59 -14.64 -11.51
C GLY A 2 -28.29 -13.16 -11.70
N ASP A 3 -28.08 -12.44 -10.60
CA ASP A 3 -27.64 -11.04 -10.54
C ASP A 3 -26.20 -10.91 -11.09
N PHE A 4 -26.03 -10.96 -12.42
CA PHE A 4 -24.73 -10.73 -13.07
C PHE A 4 -24.28 -9.26 -12.98
N THR A 5 -25.14 -8.35 -12.55
CA THR A 5 -24.86 -6.91 -12.45
C THR A 5 -24.02 -6.52 -11.23
N LYS A 6 -24.08 -7.28 -10.13
CA LYS A 6 -23.34 -6.96 -8.89
C LYS A 6 -21.85 -7.30 -8.99
N ALA A 7 -21.52 -8.46 -9.56
CA ALA A 7 -20.14 -8.91 -9.71
C ALA A 7 -19.30 -7.99 -10.63
N GLY A 8 -19.93 -7.31 -11.61
CA GLY A 8 -19.24 -6.33 -12.45
C GLY A 8 -19.04 -4.97 -11.77
N LEU A 9 -19.94 -4.61 -10.84
CA LEU A 9 -19.86 -3.37 -10.08
C LEU A 9 -18.75 -3.45 -9.02
N ASP A 10 -18.72 -4.56 -8.26
CA ASP A 10 -17.74 -4.81 -7.21
C ASP A 10 -16.29 -4.81 -7.74
N LYS A 11 -16.09 -5.36 -8.94
CA LYS A 11 -14.79 -5.31 -9.64
C LYS A 11 -14.37 -3.90 -10.04
N GLY A 12 -15.30 -3.10 -10.55
CA GLY A 12 -15.03 -1.72 -10.93
C GLY A 12 -14.69 -0.83 -9.74
N ASP A 13 -15.33 -1.09 -8.59
CA ASP A 13 -15.06 -0.38 -7.35
C ASP A 13 -13.70 -0.78 -6.74
N LEU A 14 -13.37 -2.07 -6.75
CA LEU A 14 -12.06 -2.55 -6.31
C LEU A 14 -10.92 -2.02 -7.19
N GLN A 15 -11.12 -1.94 -8.51
CA GLN A 15 -10.11 -1.39 -9.41
C GLN A 15 -9.80 0.08 -9.06
N LYS A 16 -10.82 0.91 -8.87
CA LYS A 16 -10.63 2.32 -8.50
C LYS A 16 -9.99 2.47 -7.12
N GLU A 17 -10.38 1.62 -6.16
CA GLU A 17 -9.77 1.57 -4.84
C GLU A 17 -8.26 1.29 -4.95
N LEU A 18 -7.88 0.26 -5.71
CA LEU A 18 -6.48 -0.09 -5.96
C LEU A 18 -5.72 1.03 -6.67
N GLU A 19 -6.28 1.65 -7.69
CA GLU A 19 -5.65 2.76 -8.41
C GLU A 19 -5.37 3.95 -7.48
N HIS A 20 -6.34 4.35 -6.65
CA HIS A 20 -6.17 5.44 -5.69
C HIS A 20 -5.12 5.13 -4.62
N VAL A 21 -5.13 3.92 -4.09
CA VAL A 21 -4.16 3.49 -3.07
C VAL A 21 -2.75 3.40 -3.69
N LEU A 22 -2.62 2.91 -4.91
CA LEU A 22 -1.34 2.84 -5.63
C LEU A 22 -0.73 4.22 -5.86
N ILE A 23 -1.55 5.20 -6.29
CA ILE A 23 -1.09 6.59 -6.44
C ILE A 23 -0.63 7.14 -5.09
N SER A 24 -1.42 6.94 -4.05
CA SER A 24 -1.08 7.41 -2.69
C SER A 24 0.20 6.78 -2.17
N ALA A 25 0.37 5.47 -2.31
CA ALA A 25 1.57 4.74 -1.88
C ALA A 25 2.83 5.23 -2.61
N LYS A 26 2.73 5.44 -3.93
CA LYS A 26 3.84 5.97 -4.74
C LYS A 26 4.21 7.39 -4.33
N MET A 27 3.22 8.24 -4.04
CA MET A 27 3.46 9.59 -3.58
C MET A 27 4.11 9.61 -2.20
N LEU A 28 3.60 8.82 -1.25
CA LEU A 28 4.17 8.68 0.09
C LEU A 28 5.65 8.26 0.02
N TYR A 29 5.95 7.20 -0.72
CA TYR A 29 7.32 6.72 -0.87
C TYR A 29 8.26 7.77 -1.49
N ARG A 30 7.78 8.52 -2.50
CA ARG A 30 8.56 9.62 -3.11
C ARG A 30 8.83 10.77 -2.15
N THR A 31 7.84 11.15 -1.34
CA THR A 31 8.02 12.18 -0.31
C THR A 31 9.10 11.77 0.66
N TYR A 32 9.08 10.51 1.10
CA TYR A 32 10.11 9.96 1.96
C TYR A 32 11.49 9.95 1.33
N LEU A 33 11.63 9.49 0.08
CA LEU A 33 12.92 9.55 -0.63
C LEU A 33 13.47 10.99 -0.74
N ALA A 34 12.60 12.00 -0.77
CA ALA A 34 13.01 13.39 -0.89
C ALA A 34 13.38 14.06 0.44
N GLY A 35 12.81 13.63 1.56
CA GLY A 35 12.88 14.35 2.84
C GLY A 35 13.21 13.51 4.08
N ILE A 36 13.50 12.21 3.94
CA ILE A 36 13.78 11.35 5.10
C ILE A 36 14.99 11.81 5.93
N GLU A 37 15.93 12.53 5.32
CA GLU A 37 17.10 13.08 5.99
C GLU A 37 16.75 14.18 7.01
N ASP A 38 15.60 14.84 6.84
CA ASP A 38 15.15 15.92 7.71
C ASP A 38 14.28 15.43 8.88
N LEU A 39 13.94 14.13 8.91
CA LEU A 39 13.11 13.52 9.94
C LEU A 39 13.94 13.10 11.16
N THR A 40 13.39 13.35 12.34
CA THR A 40 13.99 12.92 13.61
C THR A 40 13.79 11.42 13.85
N GLU A 41 14.59 10.85 14.76
CA GLU A 41 14.46 9.43 15.14
C GLU A 41 13.08 9.12 15.74
N GLU A 42 12.49 10.05 16.51
CA GLU A 42 11.17 9.90 17.10
C GLU A 42 10.06 9.86 16.03
N GLU A 43 10.11 10.79 15.06
CA GLU A 43 9.18 10.81 13.92
C GLU A 43 9.29 9.55 13.09
N LEU A 44 10.51 9.13 12.74
CA LEU A 44 10.75 7.90 11.97
C LEU A 44 10.28 6.64 12.72
N SER A 45 10.44 6.60 14.04
CA SER A 45 10.00 5.46 14.85
C SER A 45 8.48 5.38 14.93
N TYR A 46 7.81 6.52 15.07
CA TYR A 46 6.35 6.60 15.06
C TYR A 46 5.80 6.19 13.69
N ASP A 47 6.35 6.76 12.61
CA ASP A 47 5.91 6.48 11.25
C ASP A 47 6.17 5.01 10.86
N LEU A 48 7.27 4.40 11.35
CA LEU A 48 7.52 2.98 11.15
C LEU A 48 6.41 2.10 11.75
N ILE A 49 5.89 2.47 12.92
CA ILE A 49 4.80 1.73 13.58
C ILE A 49 3.51 1.94 12.81
N GLU A 50 3.19 3.18 12.44
CA GLU A 50 1.97 3.52 11.70
C GLU A 50 1.90 2.79 10.34
N TYR A 51 2.97 2.85 9.55
CA TYR A 51 2.96 2.21 8.23
C TYR A 51 3.03 0.69 8.29
N LYS A 52 3.57 0.11 9.37
CA LYS A 52 3.44 -1.33 9.63
C LYS A 52 1.98 -1.70 9.89
N ASP A 53 1.30 -0.95 10.75
CA ASP A 53 -0.11 -1.20 11.05
C ASP A 53 -0.97 -1.02 9.79
N GLN A 54 -0.70 0.00 8.99
CA GLN A 54 -1.39 0.22 7.71
C GLN A 54 -1.15 -0.93 6.71
N LEU A 55 0.09 -1.41 6.60
CA LEU A 55 0.42 -2.57 5.77
C LEU A 55 -0.40 -3.80 6.20
N GLU A 56 -0.42 -4.11 7.49
CA GLU A 56 -1.10 -5.30 8.01
C GLU A 56 -2.63 -5.21 7.96
N ARG A 57 -3.21 -4.05 8.31
CA ARG A 57 -4.65 -3.87 8.48
C ARG A 57 -5.39 -3.41 7.24
N VAL A 58 -4.69 -2.75 6.31
CA VAL A 58 -5.32 -2.17 5.12
C VAL A 58 -4.79 -2.83 3.86
N ILE A 59 -3.47 -2.81 3.67
CA ILE A 59 -2.87 -3.24 2.40
C ILE A 59 -2.97 -4.75 2.22
N ILE A 60 -2.64 -5.57 3.22
CA ILE A 60 -2.72 -7.03 3.11
C ILE A 60 -4.16 -7.51 2.86
N PRO A 61 -5.20 -7.01 3.55
CA PRO A 61 -6.58 -7.32 3.21
C PRO A 61 -6.97 -6.91 1.78
N LEU A 62 -6.47 -5.78 1.28
CA LEU A 62 -6.71 -5.33 -0.08
C LEU A 62 -6.07 -6.27 -1.12
N VAL A 63 -4.85 -6.76 -0.86
CA VAL A 63 -4.21 -7.81 -1.69
C VAL A 63 -5.05 -9.07 -1.72
N LYS A 64 -5.50 -9.55 -0.55
CA LYS A 64 -6.34 -10.77 -0.46
C LYS A 64 -7.66 -10.62 -1.22
N ARG A 65 -8.28 -9.43 -1.18
CA ARG A 65 -9.48 -9.13 -1.98
C ARG A 65 -9.17 -9.19 -3.49
N ALA A 66 -8.07 -8.58 -3.93
CA ALA A 66 -7.65 -8.65 -5.33
C ALA A 66 -7.36 -10.08 -5.80
N GLU A 67 -6.69 -10.88 -4.97
CA GLU A 67 -6.42 -12.31 -5.23
C GLU A 67 -7.70 -13.12 -5.37
N ALA A 68 -8.71 -12.85 -4.53
CA ALA A 68 -9.99 -13.53 -4.57
C ALA A 68 -10.79 -13.26 -5.85
N GLU A 69 -10.64 -12.06 -6.45
CA GLU A 69 -11.27 -11.73 -7.73
C GLU A 69 -10.64 -12.46 -8.93
N GLY A 70 -9.39 -12.91 -8.80
CA GLY A 70 -8.67 -13.69 -9.82
C GLY A 70 -8.29 -12.89 -11.08
N ASP A 71 -8.42 -11.56 -11.07
CA ASP A 71 -7.99 -10.69 -12.17
C ASP A 71 -6.51 -10.33 -12.00
N VAL A 72 -5.69 -10.78 -12.96
CA VAL A 72 -4.23 -10.57 -12.94
C VAL A 72 -3.86 -9.10 -12.79
N LYS A 73 -4.58 -8.18 -13.43
CA LYS A 73 -4.27 -6.74 -13.33
C LYS A 73 -4.52 -6.19 -11.94
N LEU A 74 -5.62 -6.61 -11.30
CA LEU A 74 -5.94 -6.17 -9.94
C LEU A 74 -4.92 -6.73 -8.95
N VAL A 75 -4.54 -7.99 -9.13
CA VAL A 75 -3.52 -8.67 -8.32
C VAL A 75 -2.17 -7.97 -8.45
N ASP A 76 -1.74 -7.68 -9.68
CA ASP A 76 -0.47 -6.97 -9.94
C ASP A 76 -0.44 -5.59 -9.27
N MET A 77 -1.52 -4.81 -9.38
CA MET A 77 -1.63 -3.52 -8.70
C MET A 77 -1.56 -3.66 -7.18
N ALA A 78 -2.27 -4.64 -6.62
CA ALA A 78 -2.28 -4.85 -5.18
C ALA A 78 -0.89 -5.24 -4.65
N TYR A 79 -0.18 -6.10 -5.38
CA TYR A 79 1.20 -6.45 -5.06
C TYR A 79 2.17 -5.27 -5.21
N GLU A 80 1.98 -4.41 -6.21
CA GLU A 80 2.79 -3.19 -6.35
C GLU A 80 2.59 -2.24 -5.16
N ILE A 81 1.36 -2.09 -4.68
CA ILE A 81 1.04 -1.32 -3.46
C ILE A 81 1.80 -1.91 -2.27
N ARG A 82 1.64 -3.21 -2.02
CA ARG A 82 2.30 -3.91 -0.92
C ARG A 82 3.81 -3.72 -0.96
N TYR A 83 4.42 -3.95 -2.12
CA TYR A 83 5.85 -3.82 -2.31
C TYR A 83 6.35 -2.38 -2.07
N THR A 84 5.54 -1.38 -2.43
CA THR A 84 5.86 0.03 -2.17
C THR A 84 5.89 0.32 -0.66
N TYR A 85 4.94 -0.23 0.11
CA TYR A 85 4.95 -0.14 1.58
C TYR A 85 6.13 -0.86 2.20
N GLU A 86 6.45 -2.08 1.75
CA GLU A 86 7.61 -2.83 2.24
C GLU A 86 8.92 -2.04 2.02
N LYS A 87 9.07 -1.40 0.85
CA LYS A 87 10.20 -0.51 0.57
C LYS A 87 10.26 0.73 1.45
N LEU A 88 9.10 1.35 1.73
CA LEU A 88 9.02 2.49 2.63
C LEU A 88 9.49 2.09 4.04
N LEU A 89 8.99 0.97 4.55
CA LEU A 89 9.36 0.46 5.87
C LEU A 89 10.85 0.11 5.93
N GLU A 90 11.39 -0.49 4.89
CA GLU A 90 12.82 -0.78 4.79
C GLU A 90 13.65 0.51 4.81
N LEU A 91 13.25 1.52 4.03
CA LEU A 91 13.92 2.82 3.99
C LEU A 91 13.95 3.49 5.38
N ILE A 92 12.81 3.52 6.08
CA ILE A 92 12.71 4.06 7.44
C ILE A 92 13.61 3.28 8.41
N GLN A 93 13.58 1.95 8.36
CA GLN A 93 14.43 1.11 9.22
C GLN A 93 15.92 1.29 8.95
N GLN A 94 16.31 1.45 7.69
CA GLN A 94 17.71 1.72 7.33
C GLN A 94 18.15 3.06 7.91
N LYS A 95 17.33 4.10 7.78
CA LYS A 95 17.62 5.42 8.36
C LYS A 95 17.80 5.35 9.87
N LEU A 96 16.86 4.72 10.59
CA LEU A 96 16.93 4.52 12.05
C LEU A 96 18.17 3.74 12.52
N LYS A 97 18.75 2.86 11.69
CA LYS A 97 19.98 2.14 12.03
C LYS A 97 21.25 2.96 11.83
N THR A 98 21.15 4.02 11.03
CA THR A 98 22.29 4.89 10.66
C THR A 98 22.28 6.25 11.38
N SER A 99 21.13 6.65 11.94
CA SER A 99 20.99 7.77 12.88
C SER A 99 21.58 7.42 14.25
#